data_AF-A0A117MQU0-F1
#
_entry.id   AF-A0A117MQU0-F1
#
_cell.length_a   1.000
_cell.length_b   1.000
_cell.length_c   1.000
_cell.angle_alpha   90.00
_cell.angle_beta   90.00
_cell.angle_gamma   90.00
#
_symmetry.space_group_name_H-M   'P 1'
#
loop_
_entity.id
_entity.type
_entity.pdbx_description
1 polymer ?
#
loop_
_entity_poly.entity_id
_entity_poly.type
_entity_poly.pdbx_seq_one_letter_code
_entity_poly.pdbx_strand_id
1 'polypeptide(L)'
;MTAEYLLQTAETYERAFGFLTEEFDLRADRPQFRHGGFALTYQGVSTGVRVDWYPRDPISVWLLCPEAFDLQDFEELSGHTRQVGDAIYSPSPENALLLAENLRAYGADVLRGDLTRVPLVQARVQQRAAEFRVR
;
A
#
# COMPACT_ATOMS: atom_id res chain seq x y z
N MET A 1 16.79 -13.28 10.70
CA MET A 1 15.99 -12.09 11.03
C MET A 1 15.51 -12.21 12.46
N THR A 2 15.71 -11.17 13.28
CA THR A 2 15.36 -11.18 14.71
C THR A 2 13.98 -10.55 14.94
N ALA A 3 13.36 -10.84 16.08
CA ALA A 3 12.10 -10.19 16.47
C ALA A 3 12.27 -8.67 16.66
N GLU A 4 13.40 -8.23 17.21
CA GLU A 4 13.74 -6.82 17.37
C GLU A 4 13.82 -6.08 16.03
N TYR A 5 14.48 -6.68 15.02
CA TYR A 5 14.53 -6.11 13.68
C TYR A 5 13.13 -5.94 13.08
N LEU A 6 12.26 -6.94 13.25
CA LEU A 6 10.88 -6.87 12.75
C LEU A 6 10.08 -5.75 13.41
N LEU A 7 10.21 -5.60 14.73
CA LEU A 7 9.55 -4.53 15.47
C LEU A 7 10.03 -3.16 15.00
N GLN A 8 11.34 -2.93 14.95
CA GLN A 8 11.92 -1.66 14.49
C GLN A 8 11.50 -1.33 13.05
N THR A 9 11.45 -2.35 12.18
CA THR A 9 11.03 -2.18 10.79
C THR A 9 9.55 -1.79 10.72
N ALA A 10 8.67 -2.47 11.46
CA ALA A 10 7.25 -2.13 11.52
C ALA A 10 7.05 -0.69 12.06
N GLU A 11 7.76 -0.30 13.12
CA GLU A 11 7.73 1.06 13.68
C GLU A 11 8.21 2.14 12.68
N THR A 12 9.18 1.81 11.83
CA THR A 12 9.60 2.70 10.73
C THR A 12 8.47 2.91 9.72
N TYR A 13 7.78 1.84 9.35
CA TYR A 13 6.65 1.93 8.43
C TYR A 13 5.46 2.64 9.09
N GLU A 14 5.14 2.35 10.35
CA GLU A 14 4.08 3.05 11.09
C GLU A 14 4.32 4.56 11.12
N ARG A 15 5.57 5.00 11.32
CA ARG A 15 5.94 6.42 11.27
C ARG A 15 5.79 7.02 9.88
N ALA A 16 6.26 6.34 8.84
CA ALA A 16 6.14 6.83 7.47
C ALA A 16 4.67 6.98 7.04
N PHE A 17 3.81 6.04 7.45
CA PHE A 17 2.38 6.03 7.17
C PHE A 17 1.53 6.77 8.22
N GLY A 18 2.16 7.44 9.20
CA GLY A 18 1.46 8.18 10.26
C GLY A 18 0.52 9.26 9.73
N PHE A 19 0.79 9.80 8.55
CA PHE A 19 -0.07 10.77 7.89
C PHE A 19 -1.50 10.26 7.64
N LEU A 20 -1.69 8.93 7.54
CA LEU A 20 -3.03 8.35 7.37
C LEU A 20 -3.94 8.65 8.54
N THR A 21 -3.38 8.71 9.76
CA THR A 21 -4.15 9.07 10.95
C THR A 21 -4.30 10.59 11.07
N GLU A 22 -3.24 11.33 10.76
CA GLU A 22 -3.18 12.79 10.94
C GLU A 22 -3.96 13.58 9.88
N GLU A 23 -3.93 13.15 8.62
CA GLU A 23 -4.49 13.88 7.48
C GLU A 23 -5.81 13.30 6.97
N PHE A 24 -6.02 11.99 7.15
CA PHE A 24 -7.16 11.26 6.58
C PHE A 24 -8.09 10.64 7.64
N ASP A 25 -7.84 10.90 8.93
CA ASP A 25 -8.64 10.40 10.07
C ASP A 25 -8.82 8.87 10.06
N LEU A 26 -7.85 8.13 9.51
CA LEU A 26 -7.86 6.68 9.57
C LEU A 26 -7.39 6.22 10.95
N ARG A 27 -8.03 5.19 11.49
CA ARG A 27 -7.60 4.54 12.72
C ARG A 27 -6.56 3.48 12.42
N ALA A 28 -5.37 3.59 13.03
CA ALA A 28 -4.38 2.52 13.01
C ALA A 28 -4.80 1.35 13.91
N ASP A 29 -4.77 0.14 13.36
CA ASP A 29 -4.88 -1.10 14.11
C ASP A 29 -3.52 -1.53 14.68
N ARG A 30 -3.53 -2.50 15.61
CA ARG A 30 -2.29 -3.07 16.12
C ARG A 30 -1.52 -3.79 15.00
N PRO A 31 -0.20 -3.58 14.86
CA PRO A 31 0.63 -4.34 13.93
C PRO A 31 0.46 -5.85 14.13
N GLN A 32 0.37 -6.58 13.02
CA GLN A 32 0.29 -8.04 13.04
C GLN A 32 1.60 -8.63 12.53
N PHE A 33 2.20 -9.54 13.29
CA PHE A 33 3.45 -10.21 12.91
C PHE A 33 3.18 -11.68 12.59
N ARG A 34 3.46 -12.10 11.36
CA ARG A 34 3.25 -13.48 10.88
C ARG A 34 4.28 -13.86 9.83
N HIS A 35 4.65 -15.13 9.77
CA HIS A 35 5.57 -15.67 8.76
C HIS A 35 6.93 -14.94 8.66
N GLY A 36 7.37 -14.31 9.75
CA GLY A 36 8.58 -13.47 9.74
C GLY A 36 8.40 -12.14 9.02
N GLY A 37 7.18 -11.67 8.81
CA GLY A 37 6.86 -10.36 8.24
C GLY A 37 5.91 -9.58 9.15
N PHE A 38 5.35 -8.49 8.61
CA PHE A 38 4.37 -7.67 9.30
C PHE A 38 3.25 -7.20 8.37
N ALA A 39 2.11 -6.86 8.97
CA ALA A 39 1.01 -6.16 8.35
C ALA A 39 0.59 -4.97 9.22
N LEU A 40 0.49 -3.79 8.60
CA LEU A 40 -0.06 -2.58 9.19
C LEU A 40 -1.39 -2.27 8.51
N THR A 41 -2.41 -1.93 9.31
CA THR A 41 -3.75 -1.67 8.79
C THR A 41 -4.26 -0.35 9.36
N TYR A 42 -4.81 0.48 8.48
CA TYR A 42 -5.45 1.75 8.79
C TYR A 42 -6.88 1.72 8.26
N GLN A 43 -7.87 1.98 9.11
CA GLN A 43 -9.29 1.83 8.80
C GLN A 43 -10.02 3.15 8.98
N GLY A 44 -10.75 3.57 7.94
CA GLY A 44 -11.70 4.66 7.96
C GLY A 44 -13.14 4.15 7.83
N VAL A 45 -14.07 5.07 7.61
CA VAL A 45 -15.50 4.74 7.53
C VAL A 45 -15.84 3.96 6.25
N SER A 46 -15.27 4.37 5.12
CA SER A 46 -15.54 3.79 3.80
C SER A 46 -14.28 3.33 3.07
N THR A 47 -13.12 3.62 3.64
CA THR A 47 -11.82 3.41 3.01
C THR A 47 -10.80 2.94 4.04
N GLY A 48 -9.70 2.36 3.57
CA GLY A 48 -8.61 1.93 4.44
C GLY A 48 -7.34 1.70 3.65
N VAL A 49 -6.28 1.43 4.37
CA VAL A 49 -4.96 1.10 3.81
C VAL A 49 -4.42 -0.11 4.54
N ARG A 50 -3.79 -1.00 3.77
CA ARG A 50 -3.01 -2.09 4.33
C ARG A 50 -1.62 -2.10 3.73
N VAL A 51 -0.61 -2.15 4.59
CA VAL A 51 0.79 -2.29 4.20
C VAL A 51 1.28 -3.65 4.66
N ASP A 52 1.69 -4.48 3.73
CA ASP A 52 2.18 -5.83 4.00
C ASP A 52 3.63 -5.97 3.56
N TRP A 53 4.43 -6.66 4.38
CA TRP A 53 5.70 -7.20 3.94
C TRP A 53 5.94 -8.58 4.55
N TYR A 54 6.27 -9.55 3.70
CA TYR A 54 6.67 -10.89 4.11
C TYR A 54 7.96 -11.28 3.39
N PRO A 55 8.82 -12.11 4.02
CA PRO A 55 10.07 -12.52 3.40
C PRO A 55 9.84 -13.17 2.03
N ARG A 56 10.59 -12.71 1.03
CA ARG A 56 10.53 -13.13 -0.40
C ARG A 56 9.38 -12.54 -1.19
N ASP A 57 8.46 -11.84 -0.55
CA ASP A 57 7.41 -11.08 -1.22
C ASP A 57 7.82 -9.61 -1.32
N PRO A 58 7.38 -8.90 -2.38
CA PRO A 58 7.50 -7.46 -2.40
C PRO A 58 6.64 -6.83 -1.29
N ILE A 59 7.03 -5.64 -0.88
CA ILE A 59 6.19 -4.79 -0.02
C ILE A 59 4.97 -4.39 -0.84
N SER A 60 3.78 -4.62 -0.29
CA SER A 60 2.52 -4.25 -0.92
C SER A 60 1.82 -3.17 -0.11
N VAL A 61 1.26 -2.19 -0.82
CA VAL A 61 0.36 -1.18 -0.25
C VAL A 61 -0.98 -1.31 -0.95
N TRP A 62 -2.01 -1.64 -0.18
CA TRP A 62 -3.36 -1.84 -0.67
C TRP A 62 -4.27 -0.71 -0.22
N LEU A 63 -5.02 -0.13 -1.15
CA LEU A 63 -6.17 0.70 -0.83
C LEU A 63 -7.40 -0.20 -0.71
N LEU A 64 -8.11 -0.06 0.42
CA LEU A 64 -9.31 -0.82 0.74
C LEU A 64 -10.52 0.08 0.52
N CYS A 65 -11.25 -0.09 -0.57
CA CYS A 65 -12.46 0.68 -0.87
C CYS A 65 -13.42 -0.14 -1.76
N PRO A 66 -14.61 -0.48 -1.21
CA PRO A 66 -15.34 -1.76 -1.39
C PRO A 66 -14.57 -3.04 -1.81
N GLU A 67 -13.65 -2.95 -2.76
CA GLU A 67 -12.67 -3.95 -3.18
C GLU A 67 -11.26 -3.53 -2.70
N ALA A 68 -10.27 -4.41 -2.87
CA ALA A 68 -8.88 -4.10 -2.55
C ALA A 68 -8.09 -3.86 -3.85
N PHE A 69 -7.37 -2.75 -3.91
CA PHE A 69 -6.60 -2.34 -5.08
C PHE A 69 -5.15 -2.11 -4.68
N ASP A 70 -4.22 -2.57 -5.52
CA ASP A 70 -2.79 -2.31 -5.31
C ASP A 70 -2.50 -0.84 -5.63
N LEU A 71 -1.68 -0.17 -4.81
CA LEU A 71 -1.22 1.18 -5.07
C LEU A 71 -0.58 1.30 -6.47
N GLN A 72 0.11 0.26 -6.94
CA GLN A 72 0.69 0.23 -8.28
C GLN A 72 -0.35 0.51 -9.38
N ASP A 73 -1.58 -0.01 -9.24
CA ASP A 73 -2.63 0.21 -10.25
C ASP A 73 -3.05 1.70 -10.33
N PHE A 74 -2.98 2.43 -9.21
CA PHE A 74 -3.24 3.88 -9.17
C PHE A 74 -2.09 4.72 -9.74
N GLU A 75 -0.84 4.31 -9.48
CA GLU A 75 0.35 4.96 -10.05
C GLU A 75 0.34 4.89 -11.58
N GLU A 76 0.09 3.69 -12.12
CA GLU A 76 0.09 3.44 -13.57
C GLU A 76 -0.97 4.28 -14.30
N LEU A 77 -2.17 4.41 -13.72
CA LEU A 77 -3.24 5.24 -14.28
C LEU A 77 -2.93 6.74 -14.23
N SER A 78 -2.03 7.16 -13.35
CA SER A 78 -1.60 8.56 -13.25
C SER A 78 -0.50 8.91 -14.26
N GLY A 79 -0.20 8.00 -15.20
CA GLY A 79 0.82 8.19 -16.24
C GLY A 79 2.25 8.13 -15.72
N HIS A 80 2.45 7.83 -14.44
CA HIS A 80 3.75 7.72 -13.81
C HIS A 80 4.22 6.28 -13.88
N THR A 81 4.98 5.96 -14.92
CA THR A 81 5.36 4.57 -15.25
C THR A 81 6.65 4.09 -14.55
N ARG A 82 7.13 4.73 -13.46
CA ARG A 82 8.05 4.11 -12.48
C ARG A 82 8.50 5.02 -11.32
N GLN A 83 8.23 4.56 -10.10
CA GLN A 83 9.25 4.39 -9.04
C GLN A 83 9.01 3.09 -8.22
N VAL A 84 7.78 2.55 -8.18
CA VAL A 84 7.44 1.25 -7.53
C VAL A 84 7.32 0.10 -8.54
N GLY A 85 7.60 0.35 -9.82
CA GLY A 85 7.55 -0.69 -10.88
C GLY A 85 8.68 -1.74 -10.80
N ASP A 86 9.66 -1.54 -9.93
CA ASP A 86 10.60 -2.59 -9.54
C ASP A 86 10.15 -3.12 -8.17
N ALA A 87 9.79 -4.40 -8.12
CA ALA A 87 9.32 -5.06 -6.91
C ALA A 87 10.27 -4.76 -5.72
N ILE A 88 9.74 -4.05 -4.72
CA ILE A 88 10.51 -3.63 -3.54
C ILE A 88 10.52 -4.79 -2.54
N TYR A 89 11.59 -5.57 -2.50
CA TYR A 89 11.66 -6.73 -1.60
C TYR A 89 12.25 -6.43 -0.22
N SER A 90 13.00 -5.34 -0.08
CA SER A 90 13.72 -5.02 1.15
C SER A 90 12.97 -3.94 1.94
N PRO A 91 12.53 -4.20 3.17
CA PRO A 91 11.92 -3.18 3.99
C PRO A 91 13.03 -2.27 4.52
N SER A 92 13.04 -1.03 4.08
CA SER A 92 13.95 0.01 4.55
C SER A 92 13.20 1.30 4.83
N PRO A 93 13.77 2.24 5.60
CA PRO A 93 13.18 3.56 5.81
C PRO A 93 12.92 4.33 4.52
N GLU A 94 13.84 4.23 3.55
CA GLU A 94 13.70 4.90 2.25
C GLU A 94 12.50 4.35 1.48
N ASN A 95 12.32 3.03 1.48
CA ASN A 95 11.17 2.39 0.83
C ASN A 95 9.85 2.72 1.56
N ALA A 96 9.88 2.84 2.89
CA ALA A 96 8.71 3.25 3.66
C ALA A 96 8.25 4.66 3.27
N LEU A 97 9.19 5.60 3.19
CA LEU A 97 8.92 6.98 2.79
C LEU A 97 8.42 7.07 1.34
N LEU A 98 9.09 6.39 0.41
CA LEU A 98 8.69 6.35 -0.99
C LEU A 98 7.24 5.87 -1.16
N LEU A 99 6.90 4.75 -0.53
CA LEU A 99 5.55 4.18 -0.61
C LEU A 99 4.51 5.09 0.04
N ALA A 100 4.83 5.73 1.16
CA ALA A 100 3.96 6.69 1.83
C ALA A 100 3.73 7.94 0.96
N GLU A 101 4.78 8.48 0.35
CA GLU A 101 4.70 9.62 -0.56
C GLU A 101 3.85 9.31 -1.80
N ASN A 102 4.03 8.13 -2.39
CA ASN A 102 3.23 7.69 -3.53
C ASN A 102 1.76 7.48 -3.16
N LEU A 103 1.49 6.85 -2.00
CA LEU A 103 0.13 6.71 -1.52
C LEU A 103 -0.53 8.09 -1.32
N ARG A 104 0.20 9.05 -0.75
CA ARG A 104 -0.29 10.42 -0.58
C ARG A 104 -0.52 11.11 -1.94
N ALA A 105 0.32 10.88 -2.93
CA ALA A 105 0.20 11.51 -4.25
C ALA A 105 -0.95 10.92 -5.09
N TYR A 106 -1.11 9.60 -5.10
CA TYR A 106 -1.99 8.90 -6.05
C TYR A 106 -3.24 8.29 -5.41
N GLY A 107 -3.19 8.02 -4.11
CA GLY A 107 -4.31 7.42 -3.36
C GLY A 107 -5.18 8.43 -2.62
N ALA A 108 -4.76 9.69 -2.50
CA ALA A 108 -5.42 10.64 -1.61
C ALA A 108 -6.89 10.92 -1.95
N ASP A 109 -7.28 10.91 -3.23
CA ASP A 109 -8.68 11.07 -3.62
C ASP A 109 -9.54 9.94 -3.06
N VAL A 110 -9.08 8.69 -3.24
CA VAL A 110 -9.72 7.51 -2.65
C VAL A 110 -9.74 7.61 -1.14
N LEU A 111 -8.64 7.98 -0.49
CA LEU A 111 -8.60 8.10 0.97
C LEU A 111 -9.60 9.14 1.50
N ARG A 112 -9.91 10.19 0.74
CA ARG A 112 -10.96 11.18 1.05
C ARG A 112 -12.39 10.70 0.70
N GLY A 113 -12.52 9.50 0.15
CA GLY A 113 -13.80 8.92 -0.27
C GLY A 113 -14.24 9.29 -1.68
N ASP A 114 -13.39 9.94 -2.48
CA ASP A 114 -13.63 10.12 -3.91
C ASP A 114 -13.29 8.82 -4.66
N LEU A 115 -14.35 8.08 -5.01
CA LEU A 115 -14.25 6.80 -5.69
C LEU A 115 -14.45 6.92 -7.21
N THR A 116 -14.44 8.12 -7.79
CA THR A 116 -14.67 8.34 -9.23
C THR A 116 -13.66 7.61 -10.12
N ARG A 117 -12.42 7.42 -9.63
CA ARG A 117 -11.35 6.70 -10.35
C ARG A 117 -11.39 5.19 -10.18
N VAL A 118 -12.15 4.65 -9.22
CA VAL A 118 -12.17 3.21 -8.90
C VAL A 118 -12.55 2.33 -10.10
N PRO A 119 -13.56 2.66 -10.93
CA PRO A 119 -13.88 1.85 -12.11
C PRO A 119 -12.74 1.76 -13.13
N LEU A 120 -11.92 2.82 -13.26
CA LEU A 120 -10.76 2.82 -14.15
C LEU A 120 -9.66 1.91 -13.60
N VAL A 121 -9.42 1.94 -12.28
CA VAL A 121 -8.47 1.06 -11.59
C VAL A 121 -8.90 -0.39 -11.75
N GLN A 122 -10.18 -0.69 -11.57
CA GLN A 122 -10.73 -2.02 -11.75
C GLN A 122 -10.54 -2.54 -13.18
N ALA A 123 -10.79 -1.70 -14.19
CA ALA A 123 -10.54 -2.06 -15.59
C ALA A 123 -9.04 -2.35 -15.85
N ARG A 124 -8.13 -1.58 -15.24
CA ARG A 124 -6.68 -1.80 -15.34
C ARG A 124 -6.25 -3.12 -14.70
N VAL A 125 -6.76 -3.43 -13.50
CA VAL A 125 -6.52 -4.72 -12.82
C VAL A 125 -6.93 -5.89 -13.70
N GLN A 126 -8.11 -5.80 -14.34
CA GLN A 126 -8.60 -6.82 -15.25
C GLN A 126 -7.72 -6.97 -16.50
N GLN A 127 -7.26 -5.86 -17.08
CA GLN A 127 -6.33 -5.87 -18.20
C GLN A 127 -5.00 -6.55 -17.83
N ARG A 128 -4.41 -6.17 -16.69
CA ARG A 128 -3.17 -6.76 -16.18
C ARG A 128 -3.33 -8.27 -15.99
N ALA A 129 -4.43 -8.71 -15.38
CA ALA A 129 -4.72 -10.12 -15.20
C ALA A 129 -4.87 -10.88 -16.53
N ALA A 130 -5.42 -10.25 -17.57
CA ALA A 130 -5.50 -10.84 -18.91
C ALA A 130 -4.11 -10.96 -19.57
N GLU A 131 -3.25 -9.95 -19.43
CA GLU A 131 -1.88 -9.95 -19.97
C GLU A 131 -1.03 -11.09 -19.37
N PHE A 132 -1.19 -11.39 -18.09
CA PHE A 132 -0.52 -12.50 -17.43
C PHE A 132 -1.04 -13.88 -17.84
N ARG A 133 -2.31 -14.01 -18.23
CA ARG A 133 -2.90 -15.29 -18.68
C ARG A 133 -2.50 -15.71 -20.09
N VAL A 134 -1.95 -14.78 -20.87
CA VAL A 134 -1.53 -15.01 -22.27
C VAL A 134 -0.04 -15.39 -22.36
N ARG A 135 0.69 -15.38 -21.24
CA ARG A 135 2.09 -15.83 -21.13
C ARG A 135 2.17 -17.23 -20.52
#